data_AF-A0A534JJL1-F1
#
_entry.id   AF-A0A534JJL1-F1
#
_cell.length_a   1.000
_cell.length_b   1.000
_cell.length_c   1.000
_cell.angle_alpha   90.00
_cell.angle_beta   90.00
_cell.angle_gamma   90.00
#
_symmetry.space_group_name_H-M   'P 1'
#
loop_
_entity.id
_entity.type
_entity.pdbx_description
1 polymer ?
#
loop_
_entity_poly.entity_id
_entity_poly.type
_entity_poly.pdbx_seq_one_letter_code
_entity_poly.pdbx_strand_id
1 'polypeptide(L)'
;MLLGFVDGRGRAYDVSFRTLRLSLTDEDGVIATEPPEKVTVQGSATVSVDLIDSKRIAFLHALNGELTATGTRIIFLATAGLARKAPFTFFNVSLSLQLTAIEHFFTAQGGREFLQFRKEDIESSTGERAALDIVIRGPRPGKINEASRYRVRVEPRALGERALNALA
;
A
#
# COMPACT_ATOMS: atom_id res chain seq x y z
N MET A 1 4.73 8.81 2.72
CA MET A 1 4.28 7.54 2.11
C MET A 1 4.97 6.37 2.82
N LEU A 2 4.22 5.30 3.09
CA LEU A 2 4.70 4.00 3.53
C LEU A 2 4.16 2.91 2.61
N LEU A 3 4.98 1.93 2.29
CA LEU A 3 4.58 0.73 1.57
C LEU A 3 5.28 -0.43 2.25
N GLY A 4 4.56 -1.51 2.50
CA GLY A 4 4.97 -2.45 3.53
C GLY A 4 4.06 -3.65 3.64
N PHE A 5 4.41 -4.54 4.56
CA PHE A 5 3.66 -5.74 4.88
C PHE A 5 2.96 -5.57 6.22
N VAL A 6 1.83 -6.22 6.40
CA VAL A 6 1.23 -6.42 7.72
C VAL A 6 1.06 -7.91 7.95
N ASP A 7 1.38 -8.39 9.15
CA ASP A 7 1.14 -9.79 9.53
C ASP A 7 -0.30 -10.00 10.05
N GLY A 8 -0.69 -11.25 10.28
CA GLY A 8 -2.00 -11.58 10.86
C GLY A 8 -2.24 -11.09 12.28
N ARG A 9 -1.27 -10.40 12.91
CA ARG A 9 -1.40 -9.72 14.21
C ARG A 9 -1.43 -8.19 14.06
N GLY A 10 -1.53 -7.69 12.84
CA GLY A 10 -1.58 -6.26 12.56
C GLY A 10 -0.25 -5.51 12.63
N ARG A 11 0.88 -6.20 12.85
CA ARG A 11 2.19 -5.56 12.94
C ARG A 11 2.67 -5.17 11.54
N ALA A 12 3.05 -3.91 11.37
CA ALA A 12 3.52 -3.41 10.09
C ALA A 12 5.03 -3.57 9.93
N TYR A 13 5.46 -3.82 8.70
CA TYR A 13 6.85 -3.96 8.27
C TYR A 13 7.08 -3.11 7.04
N ASP A 14 8.26 -2.51 6.88
CA ASP A 14 8.61 -1.86 5.62
C ASP A 14 8.90 -2.86 4.49
N VAL A 15 9.19 -2.35 3.29
CA VAL A 15 9.57 -3.17 2.12
C VAL A 15 10.81 -4.05 2.33
N SER A 16 11.61 -3.79 3.37
CA SER A 16 12.78 -4.59 3.75
C SER A 16 12.48 -5.56 4.89
N PHE A 17 11.20 -5.77 5.25
CA PHE A 17 10.76 -6.57 6.40
C PHE A 17 11.27 -6.07 7.76
N ARG A 18 11.67 -4.80 7.85
CA ARG A 18 11.98 -4.19 9.14
C ARG A 18 10.67 -3.82 9.84
N THR A 19 10.49 -4.33 11.06
CA THR A 19 9.32 -4.00 11.88
C THR A 19 9.21 -2.50 12.10
N LEU A 20 8.05 -1.95 11.77
CA LEU A 20 7.68 -0.58 12.06
C LEU A 20 7.14 -0.50 13.48
N ARG A 21 7.35 0.64 14.16
CA ARG A 21 6.76 0.90 15.48
C ARG A 21 5.28 1.31 15.37
N LEU A 22 4.52 0.62 14.54
CA LEU A 22 3.10 0.85 14.34
C LEU A 22 2.39 -0.47 14.04
N SER A 23 1.19 -0.62 14.61
CA SER A 23 0.23 -1.63 14.18
C SER A 23 -0.72 -0.99 13.19
N LEU A 24 -0.88 -1.59 12.02
CA LEU A 24 -1.76 -1.06 10.98
C LEU A 24 -3.21 -1.49 11.22
N THR A 25 -3.41 -2.67 11.79
CA THR A 25 -4.73 -3.19 12.16
C THR A 25 -4.80 -3.53 13.65
N ASP A 26 -6.02 -3.55 14.19
CA ASP A 26 -6.34 -4.09 15.51
C ASP A 26 -6.49 -5.62 15.47
N GLU A 27 -6.93 -6.19 16.60
CA GLU A 27 -7.12 -7.64 16.78
C GLU A 27 -8.24 -8.21 15.86
N ASP A 28 -9.18 -7.36 15.44
CA ASP A 28 -10.25 -7.71 14.52
C ASP A 28 -9.83 -7.57 13.04
N GLY A 29 -8.58 -7.15 12.80
CA GLY A 29 -8.05 -6.94 11.45
C GLY A 29 -8.57 -5.66 10.79
N VAL A 30 -9.19 -4.77 11.56
CA VAL A 30 -9.69 -3.47 11.13
C VAL A 30 -8.56 -2.45 11.23
N ILE A 31 -8.53 -1.46 10.32
CA ILE A 31 -7.52 -0.40 10.36
C ILE A 31 -7.54 0.31 11.72
N ALA A 32 -6.40 0.32 12.39
CA ALA A 32 -6.23 0.99 13.67
C ALA A 32 -6.26 2.52 13.46
N THR A 33 -7.26 3.18 14.06
CA THR A 33 -7.41 4.65 14.07
C THR A 33 -7.14 5.22 15.46
N GLU A 34 -6.44 6.35 15.54
CA GLU A 34 -6.22 7.07 16.80
C GLU A 34 -7.10 8.33 16.87
N PRO A 35 -7.86 8.57 17.96
CA PRO A 35 -8.64 9.80 18.07
C PRO A 35 -7.79 11.05 17.82
N PRO A 36 -8.23 12.02 16.99
CA PRO A 36 -9.59 12.19 16.45
C PRO A 36 -9.83 11.57 15.06
N GLU A 37 -8.96 10.68 14.59
CA GLU A 37 -9.06 10.01 13.29
C GLU A 37 -10.37 9.21 13.16
N LYS A 38 -11.08 9.38 12.04
CA LYS A 38 -12.33 8.67 11.74
C LYS A 38 -12.34 8.19 10.31
N VAL A 39 -12.75 6.94 10.09
CA VAL A 39 -12.96 6.41 8.74
C VAL A 39 -14.09 7.20 8.07
N THR A 40 -13.78 7.83 6.93
CA THR A 40 -14.71 8.63 6.12
C THR A 40 -15.07 7.94 4.82
N VAL A 41 -14.15 7.14 4.27
CA VAL A 41 -14.36 6.34 3.07
C VAL A 41 -13.76 4.97 3.29
N GLN A 42 -14.50 3.92 2.95
CA GLN A 42 -14.02 2.54 2.97
C GLN A 42 -14.67 1.79 1.81
N GLY A 43 -13.93 0.90 1.15
CA GLY A 43 -14.49 0.04 0.12
C GLY A 43 -13.45 -0.83 -0.57
N SER A 44 -13.94 -1.84 -1.29
CA SER A 44 -13.08 -2.72 -2.07
C SER A 44 -12.46 -2.00 -3.27
N ALA A 45 -11.15 -2.20 -3.47
CA ALA A 45 -10.39 -1.62 -4.56
C ALA A 45 -9.36 -2.60 -5.12
N THR A 46 -8.95 -2.38 -6.36
CA THR A 46 -7.73 -2.90 -6.94
C THR A 46 -6.69 -1.78 -6.94
N VAL A 47 -5.51 -2.03 -6.38
CA VAL A 47 -4.41 -1.06 -6.35
C VAL A 47 -3.15 -1.65 -6.96
N SER A 48 -2.46 -0.85 -7.76
CA SER A 48 -1.10 -1.12 -8.23
C SER A 48 -0.21 0.09 -8.03
N VAL A 49 1.09 -0.12 -7.93
CA VAL A 49 2.08 0.94 -7.71
C VAL A 49 3.26 0.74 -8.64
N ASP A 50 3.62 1.78 -9.39
CA ASP A 50 4.82 1.83 -10.21
C ASP A 50 5.78 2.88 -9.66
N LEU A 51 7.08 2.58 -9.67
CA LEU A 51 8.12 3.59 -9.51
C LEU A 51 8.27 4.33 -10.85
N ILE A 52 8.15 5.66 -10.80
CA ILE A 52 8.39 6.55 -11.94
C ILE A 52 9.89 6.82 -12.02
N ASP A 53 10.57 6.10 -12.90
CA ASP A 53 11.97 6.30 -13.28
C ASP A 53 12.07 6.30 -14.82
N SER A 54 13.28 6.40 -15.37
CA SER A 54 13.61 6.25 -16.79
C SER A 54 12.99 5.02 -17.46
N LYS A 55 12.72 3.96 -16.67
CA LYS A 55 11.90 2.81 -17.05
C LYS A 55 10.81 2.61 -15.99
N ARG A 56 9.60 2.23 -16.43
CA ARG A 56 8.53 1.82 -15.51
C ARG A 56 8.96 0.57 -14.75
N ILE A 57 8.98 0.66 -13.42
CA ILE A 57 9.30 -0.48 -12.55
C ILE A 57 8.06 -0.77 -11.71
N ALA A 58 7.46 -1.95 -11.90
CA ALA A 58 6.31 -2.39 -11.12
C ALA A 58 6.75 -2.63 -9.66
N PHE A 59 6.24 -1.80 -8.76
CA PHE A 59 6.56 -1.84 -7.34
C PHE A 59 5.53 -2.65 -6.55
N LEU A 60 4.25 -2.52 -6.89
CA LEU A 60 3.13 -3.37 -6.45
C LEU A 60 2.32 -3.76 -7.70
N HIS A 61 2.15 -5.06 -7.94
CA HIS A 61 1.25 -5.54 -8.98
C HIS A 61 -0.20 -5.26 -8.58
N ALA A 62 -1.13 -5.28 -9.54
CA ALA A 62 -2.53 -5.07 -9.25
C ALA A 62 -3.05 -6.12 -8.24
N LEU A 63 -3.40 -5.67 -7.05
CA LEU A 63 -3.95 -6.51 -5.98
C LEU A 63 -5.31 -5.99 -5.56
N ASN A 64 -6.22 -6.92 -5.31
CA ASN A 64 -7.50 -6.62 -4.70
C ASN A 64 -7.31 -6.45 -3.20
N GLY A 65 -8.08 -5.55 -2.59
CA GLY A 65 -8.03 -5.26 -1.18
C GLY A 65 -9.07 -4.23 -0.78
N GLU A 66 -8.85 -3.61 0.37
CA GLU A 66 -9.70 -2.55 0.89
C GLU A 66 -8.94 -1.23 0.89
N LEU A 67 -9.60 -0.17 0.41
CA LEU A 67 -9.12 1.20 0.47
C LEU A 67 -9.90 1.96 1.55
N THR A 68 -9.18 2.53 2.50
CA THR A 68 -9.72 3.24 3.67
C THR A 68 -9.11 4.64 3.73
N ALA A 69 -9.95 5.67 3.87
CA ALA A 69 -9.53 7.05 4.11
C ALA A 69 -10.07 7.52 5.46
N THR A 70 -9.24 8.26 6.20
CA THR A 70 -9.51 8.59 7.60
C THR A 70 -9.53 10.09 7.92
N GLY A 71 -9.50 10.94 6.89
CA GLY A 71 -9.28 12.38 7.06
C GLY A 71 -7.81 12.78 6.98
N THR A 72 -6.90 11.96 7.51
CA THR A 72 -5.47 12.29 7.61
C THR A 72 -4.60 11.43 6.69
N ARG A 73 -5.05 10.22 6.37
CA ARG A 73 -4.33 9.27 5.51
C ARG A 73 -5.29 8.43 4.68
N ILE A 74 -4.75 7.90 3.59
CA ILE A 74 -5.34 6.82 2.81
C ILE A 74 -4.49 5.58 3.03
N ILE A 75 -5.16 4.45 3.28
CA ILE A 75 -4.56 3.15 3.45
C ILE A 75 -5.22 2.20 2.45
N PHE A 76 -4.40 1.50 1.67
CA PHE A 76 -4.82 0.31 0.95
C PHE A 76 -4.24 -0.91 1.65
N LEU A 77 -5.06 -1.93 1.86
CA LEU A 77 -4.66 -3.19 2.45
C LEU A 77 -5.16 -4.36 1.60
N ALA A 78 -4.22 -5.08 0.96
CA ALA A 78 -4.51 -6.20 0.06
C ALA A 78 -5.31 -7.30 0.77
N THR A 79 -6.14 -8.06 0.06
CA THR A 79 -6.89 -9.19 0.65
C THR A 79 -5.92 -10.26 1.17
N ALA A 80 -6.23 -10.84 2.34
CA ALA A 80 -5.42 -11.92 2.90
C ALA A 80 -5.50 -13.21 2.07
N GLY A 81 -4.44 -14.01 2.09
CA GLY A 81 -4.43 -15.34 1.47
C GLY A 81 -4.47 -15.33 -0.07
N LEU A 82 -4.16 -14.20 -0.72
CA LEU A 82 -4.04 -14.14 -2.16
C LEU A 82 -2.87 -15.00 -2.63
N ALA A 83 -3.12 -15.88 -3.61
CA ALA A 83 -2.07 -16.66 -4.24
C ALA A 83 -1.08 -15.74 -4.95
N ARG A 84 0.21 -15.86 -4.62
CA ARG A 84 1.25 -15.08 -5.29
C ARG A 84 1.47 -15.60 -6.70
N LYS A 85 1.16 -14.77 -7.70
CA LYS A 85 1.39 -15.05 -9.12
C LYS A 85 2.67 -14.35 -9.57
N ALA A 86 3.49 -15.04 -10.38
CA ALA A 86 4.61 -14.43 -11.06
C ALA A 86 4.11 -13.43 -12.15
N PRO A 87 4.88 -12.40 -12.50
CA PRO A 87 6.20 -12.04 -11.95
C PRO A 87 6.10 -11.45 -10.52
N PHE A 88 7.19 -11.52 -9.77
CA PHE A 88 7.28 -10.90 -8.45
C PHE A 88 7.69 -9.41 -8.60
N THR A 89 7.08 -8.51 -7.83
CA THR A 89 7.50 -7.09 -7.74
C THR A 89 8.71 -6.86 -6.84
N PHE A 90 9.30 -5.66 -6.87
CA PHE A 90 10.34 -5.27 -5.91
C PHE A 90 9.91 -5.47 -4.45
N PHE A 91 8.64 -5.18 -4.13
CA PHE A 91 8.06 -5.49 -2.83
C PHE A 91 8.19 -6.98 -2.47
N ASN A 92 7.97 -7.83 -3.47
CA ASN A 92 7.92 -9.28 -3.37
C ASN A 92 9.29 -9.98 -3.40
N VAL A 93 10.37 -9.28 -3.70
CA VAL A 93 11.73 -9.81 -3.86
C VAL A 93 12.79 -8.86 -3.29
N SER A 94 12.55 -8.19 -2.16
CA SER A 94 13.65 -7.50 -1.44
C SER A 94 14.82 -8.48 -1.34
N LEU A 95 15.93 -8.11 -1.99
CA LEU A 95 16.87 -8.99 -2.71
C LEU A 95 17.73 -9.93 -1.84
N SER A 96 17.37 -10.07 -0.56
CA SER A 96 18.08 -10.86 0.44
C SER A 96 17.19 -11.85 1.19
N LEU A 97 15.87 -11.85 0.94
CA LEU A 97 14.92 -12.72 1.63
C LEU A 97 14.69 -14.00 0.84
N GLN A 98 14.82 -15.14 1.52
CA GLN A 98 14.53 -16.43 0.93
C GLN A 98 13.04 -16.50 0.55
N LEU A 99 12.74 -16.96 -0.67
CA LEU A 99 11.37 -17.06 -1.20
C LEU A 99 10.42 -17.80 -0.24
N THR A 100 10.93 -18.83 0.44
CA THR A 100 10.23 -19.62 1.44
C THR A 100 9.78 -18.80 2.66
N ALA A 101 10.57 -17.83 3.11
CA ALA A 101 10.21 -16.96 4.23
C ALA A 101 9.07 -16.01 3.84
N ILE A 102 9.11 -15.52 2.61
CA ILE A 102 8.06 -14.69 2.03
C ILE A 102 6.77 -15.51 1.90
N GLU A 103 6.84 -16.71 1.32
CA GLU A 103 5.68 -17.62 1.22
C GLU A 103 5.10 -17.94 2.59
N HIS A 104 5.93 -18.27 3.58
CA HIS A 104 5.47 -18.55 4.94
C HIS A 104 4.76 -17.35 5.57
N PHE A 105 5.28 -16.14 5.38
CA PHE A 105 4.65 -14.91 5.88
C PHE A 105 3.23 -14.72 5.30
N PHE A 106 3.09 -14.83 3.97
CA PHE A 106 1.80 -14.62 3.31
C PHE A 106 0.79 -15.76 3.52
N THR A 107 1.27 -17.00 3.57
CA THR A 107 0.39 -18.18 3.65
C THR A 107 0.10 -18.60 5.09
N ALA A 108 1.12 -18.78 5.91
CA ALA A 108 0.97 -19.30 7.27
C ALA A 108 0.66 -18.21 8.30
N GLN A 109 1.13 -16.98 8.07
CA GLN A 109 0.92 -15.86 9.00
C GLN A 109 -0.16 -14.88 8.52
N GLY A 110 -0.85 -15.17 7.41
CA GLY A 110 -1.91 -14.33 6.88
C GLY A 110 -1.41 -12.94 6.45
N GLY A 111 -0.14 -12.84 6.05
CA GLY A 111 0.49 -11.59 5.64
C GLY A 111 -0.24 -10.90 4.49
N ARG A 112 -0.21 -9.57 4.48
CA ARG A 112 -0.90 -8.73 3.48
C ARG A 112 0.00 -7.57 3.06
N GLU A 113 -0.05 -7.21 1.79
CA GLU A 113 0.58 -5.99 1.30
C GLU A 113 -0.24 -4.75 1.67
N PHE A 114 0.41 -3.66 2.04
CA PHE A 114 -0.26 -2.39 2.30
C PHE A 114 0.49 -1.21 1.68
N LEU A 115 -0.29 -0.17 1.41
CA LEU A 115 0.18 1.16 1.02
C LEU A 115 -0.51 2.17 1.93
N GLN A 116 0.24 3.11 2.48
CA GLN A 116 -0.28 4.26 3.21
C GLN A 116 0.34 5.55 2.68
N PHE A 117 -0.48 6.57 2.46
CA PHE A 117 0.01 7.90 2.11
C PHE A 117 -0.93 8.97 2.65
N ARG A 118 -0.39 10.19 2.74
CA ARG A 118 -1.08 11.37 3.25
C ARG A 118 -1.14 12.45 2.18
N LYS A 119 -1.82 13.56 2.47
CA LYS A 119 -1.96 14.66 1.54
C LYS A 119 -0.63 15.25 1.11
N GLU A 120 0.32 15.39 2.04
CA GLU A 120 1.67 15.89 1.78
C GLU A 120 2.51 15.00 0.86
N ASP A 121 2.11 13.73 0.70
CA ASP A 121 2.77 12.81 -0.23
C ASP A 121 2.28 13.00 -1.67
N ILE A 122 1.12 13.62 -1.89
CA ILE A 122 0.47 13.69 -3.21
C ILE A 122 1.02 14.87 -4.01
N GLU A 123 1.49 14.58 -5.22
CA GLU A 123 1.96 15.61 -6.14
C GLU A 123 0.93 15.94 -7.22
N SER A 124 0.17 14.93 -7.68
CA SER A 124 -0.91 15.12 -8.65
C SER A 124 -1.84 13.92 -8.66
N SER A 125 -3.05 14.09 -9.18
CA SER A 125 -3.96 13.00 -9.50
C SER A 125 -4.62 13.24 -10.84
N THR A 126 -4.95 12.17 -11.55
CA THR A 126 -5.61 12.23 -12.85
C THR A 126 -6.55 11.04 -12.99
N GLY A 127 -7.82 11.32 -13.27
CA GLY A 127 -8.80 10.28 -13.54
C GLY A 127 -8.68 9.79 -14.98
N GLU A 128 -8.46 8.49 -15.16
CA GLU A 128 -8.39 7.84 -16.47
C GLU A 128 -9.41 6.70 -16.55
N ARG A 129 -10.47 6.90 -17.34
CA ARG A 129 -11.54 5.90 -17.53
C ARG A 129 -12.06 5.35 -16.19
N ALA A 130 -11.82 4.08 -15.92
CA ALA A 130 -12.26 3.34 -14.73
C ALA A 130 -11.30 3.45 -13.54
N ALA A 131 -10.14 4.10 -13.70
CA ALA A 131 -9.09 4.21 -12.71
C ALA A 131 -8.81 5.66 -12.31
N LEU A 132 -8.23 5.82 -11.12
CA LEU A 132 -7.60 7.05 -10.68
C LEU A 132 -6.08 6.80 -10.57
N ASP A 133 -5.30 7.55 -11.32
CA ASP A 133 -3.84 7.57 -11.16
C ASP A 133 -3.45 8.72 -10.21
N ILE A 134 -2.63 8.41 -9.22
CA ILE A 134 -2.14 9.35 -8.21
C ILE A 134 -0.62 9.30 -8.24
N VAL A 135 0.03 10.44 -8.48
CA VAL A 135 1.47 10.56 -8.35
C VAL A 135 1.78 10.97 -6.93
N ILE A 136 2.53 10.14 -6.23
CA ILE A 136 2.96 10.40 -4.86
C ILE A 136 4.49 10.37 -4.73
N ARG A 137 5.02 11.09 -3.75
CA ARG A 137 6.42 11.10 -3.38
C ARG A 137 6.66 10.18 -2.18
N GLY A 138 7.73 9.42 -2.23
CA GLY A 138 8.12 8.52 -1.14
C GLY A 138 9.63 8.25 -1.11
N PRO A 139 10.12 7.51 -0.13
CA PRO A 139 11.53 7.12 -0.05
C PRO A 139 11.91 6.27 -1.27
N ARG A 140 13.13 6.42 -1.80
CA ARG A 140 13.64 5.61 -2.90
C ARG A 140 14.03 4.21 -2.41
N PRO A 141 13.64 3.13 -3.10
CA PRO A 141 13.99 1.78 -2.67
C PRO A 141 15.51 1.60 -2.69
N GLY A 142 16.07 1.02 -1.62
CA GLY A 142 17.51 0.84 -1.45
C GLY A 142 18.31 2.11 -1.14
N LYS A 143 17.67 3.29 -1.08
CA LYS A 143 18.34 4.57 -0.82
C LYS A 143 17.49 5.47 0.08
N ILE A 144 17.55 5.23 1.39
CA ILE A 144 16.67 5.85 2.40
C ILE A 144 16.73 7.39 2.46
N ASN A 145 17.83 8.00 2.01
CA ASN A 145 18.02 9.46 1.99
C ASN A 145 17.56 10.11 0.68
N GLU A 146 17.14 9.33 -0.31
CA GLU A 146 16.64 9.83 -1.59
C GLU A 146 15.11 9.69 -1.65
N ALA A 147 14.45 10.63 -2.32
CA ALA A 147 13.04 10.52 -2.65
C ALA A 147 12.86 10.00 -4.08
N SER A 148 11.72 9.38 -4.35
CA SER A 148 11.29 9.01 -5.69
C SER A 148 9.79 9.21 -5.85
N ARG A 149 9.35 9.24 -7.11
CA ARG A 149 7.95 9.40 -7.49
C ARG A 149 7.35 8.06 -7.79
N TYR A 150 6.12 7.84 -7.34
CA TYR A 150 5.38 6.62 -7.54
C TYR A 150 4.05 6.95 -8.19
N ARG A 151 3.60 6.13 -9.13
CA ARG A 151 2.24 6.14 -9.66
C ARG A 151 1.44 5.07 -8.94
N VAL A 152 0.47 5.49 -8.14
CA VAL A 152 -0.55 4.62 -7.56
C VAL A 152 -1.76 4.64 -8.47
N ARG A 153 -2.17 3.48 -8.96
CA ARG A 153 -3.41 3.33 -9.73
C ARG A 153 -4.45 2.66 -8.85
N VAL A 154 -5.63 3.28 -8.74
CA VAL A 154 -6.75 2.82 -7.92
C VAL A 154 -7.98 2.59 -8.80
N GLU A 155 -8.57 1.40 -8.69
CA GLU A 155 -9.81 1.02 -9.36
C GLU A 155 -10.81 0.48 -8.31
N PRO A 156 -12.09 0.89 -8.32
CA PRO A 156 -12.72 1.82 -9.25
C PRO A 156 -12.37 3.29 -8.95
N ARG A 157 -12.28 4.10 -10.00
CA ARG A 157 -11.98 5.54 -9.95
C ARG A 157 -12.79 6.28 -8.90
N ALA A 158 -14.11 6.06 -8.86
CA ALA A 158 -15.01 6.76 -7.95
C ALA A 158 -14.67 6.53 -6.47
N LEU A 159 -14.12 5.36 -6.12
CA LEU A 159 -13.66 5.11 -4.75
C LEU A 159 -12.37 5.88 -4.47
N GLY A 160 -11.41 5.86 -5.40
CA GLY A 160 -10.17 6.64 -5.29
C GLY A 160 -10.42 8.15 -5.16
N GLU A 161 -11.35 8.70 -5.95
CA GLU A 161 -11.69 10.13 -5.90
C GLU A 161 -12.33 10.50 -4.55
N ARG A 162 -13.26 9.69 -4.04
CA ARG A 162 -13.83 9.90 -2.72
C ARG A 162 -12.77 9.83 -1.62
N ALA A 163 -11.84 8.87 -1.69
CA ALA A 163 -10.75 8.75 -0.74
C ALA A 163 -9.82 9.97 -0.76
N LEU A 164 -9.47 10.48 -1.95
CA LEU A 164 -8.67 11.72 -2.08
C LEU A 164 -9.39 12.94 -1.51
N ASN A 165 -10.68 13.11 -1.83
CA ASN A 165 -11.47 14.24 -1.34
C ASN A 165 -11.68 14.21 0.18
N ALA A 166 -11.52 13.03 0.79
CA ALA A 166 -11.59 12.87 2.23
C ALA A 166 -10.33 13.32 2.97
N LEU A 167 -9.20 13.56 2.28
CA LEU A 167 -7.99 14.08 2.91
C LEU A 167 -8.11 15.59 3.21
N ALA A 168 -8.05 15.94 4.49
CA ALA A 168 -8.09 17.33 4.98
C ALA A 168 -6.90 18.16 4.52
#